data_AF-A0A2Z2KMC7-F1
#
_entry.id   AF-A0A2Z2KMC7-F1
#
_cell.length_a   1.000
_cell.length_b   1.000
_cell.length_c   1.000
_cell.angle_alpha   90.00
_cell.angle_beta   90.00
_cell.angle_gamma   90.00
#
_symmetry.space_group_name_H-M   'P 1'
#
loop_
_entity.id
_entity.type
_entity.pdbx_description
1 polymer ?
#
loop_
_entity_poly.entity_id
_entity_poly.type
_entity_poly.pdbx_seq_one_letter_code
_entity_poly.pdbx_strand_id
1 'polypeptide(L)'
;MKNSSEFTGPSLISKMNLCFIGAGSIAQAINQGITDNHLVNGDQLSIINRSNIERLQFLHREYGVQTILQDCTVDDLIQKADIIIVC
;
A
#
# COMPACT_ATOMS: atom_id res chain seq x y z
N MET A 1 -20.16 -14.30 -19.50
CA MET A 1 -19.34 -15.18 -18.65
C MET A 1 -19.34 -14.57 -17.25
N LYS A 2 -20.08 -15.21 -16.33
CA LYS A 2 -20.15 -15.09 -14.85
C LYS A 2 -20.11 -13.69 -14.19
N ASN A 3 -21.29 -13.33 -13.64
CA ASN A 3 -21.58 -12.56 -12.43
C ASN A 3 -20.38 -12.05 -11.63
N SER A 4 -20.07 -10.77 -11.76
CA SER A 4 -19.52 -9.99 -10.64
C SER A 4 -20.71 -9.41 -9.89
N SER A 5 -21.01 -9.95 -8.72
CA SER A 5 -21.79 -9.22 -7.72
C SER A 5 -21.14 -7.86 -7.54
N GLU A 6 -21.76 -6.80 -8.06
CA GLU A 6 -21.38 -5.43 -7.75
C GLU A 6 -21.49 -5.29 -6.23
N PHE A 7 -20.34 -5.25 -5.55
CA PHE A 7 -20.26 -4.93 -4.14
C PHE A 7 -20.62 -3.44 -4.03
N THR A 8 -21.91 -3.15 -3.92
CA THR A 8 -22.49 -1.80 -3.86
C THR A 8 -22.50 -1.23 -2.43
N GLY A 9 -21.94 -1.95 -1.45
CA GLY A 9 -21.73 -1.46 -0.10
C GLY A 9 -20.48 -0.57 -0.01
N PRO A 10 -20.39 0.35 0.98
CA PRO A 10 -19.19 1.13 1.21
C PRO A 10 -18.00 0.19 1.44
N SER A 11 -16.97 0.31 0.60
CA SER A 11 -15.75 -0.48 0.73
C SER A 11 -15.08 -0.16 2.07
N LEU A 12 -15.09 -1.12 3.00
CA LEU A 12 -14.48 -0.94 4.33
C LEU A 12 -12.98 -0.64 4.22
N ILE A 13 -12.33 -1.16 3.18
CA ILE A 13 -10.89 -0.96 2.96
C ILE A 13 -10.54 0.50 2.66
N SER A 14 -11.47 1.30 2.12
CA SER A 14 -11.26 2.71 1.79
C SER A 14 -10.92 3.59 2.99
N LYS A 15 -11.19 3.10 4.21
CA LYS A 15 -10.90 3.80 5.47
C LYS A 15 -9.73 3.21 6.25
N MET A 16 -9.11 2.15 5.74
CA MET A 16 -8.04 1.43 6.42
C MET A 16 -6.68 1.93 5.93
N ASN A 17 -5.67 1.85 6.80
CA ASN A 17 -4.27 2.02 6.45
C ASN A 17 -3.64 0.63 6.23
N LEU A 18 -3.04 0.43 5.05
CA LEU A 18 -2.40 -0.82 4.67
C LEU A 18 -0.88 -0.64 4.68
N CYS A 19 -0.17 -1.55 5.34
CA CYS A 19 1.29 -1.55 5.38
C CYS A 19 1.85 -2.83 4.78
N PHE A 20 2.71 -2.71 3.78
CA PHE A 20 3.42 -3.83 3.18
C PHE A 20 4.83 -3.93 3.75
N ILE A 21 5.17 -5.09 4.29
CA ILE A 21 6.54 -5.45 4.65
C ILE A 21 7.09 -6.26 3.48
N GLY A 22 7.97 -5.63 2.69
CA GLY A 22 8.47 -6.15 1.43
C GLY A 22 8.14 -5.21 0.26
N ALA A 23 9.09 -5.05 -0.64
CA ALA A 23 8.99 -4.16 -1.80
C ALA A 23 9.22 -4.89 -3.14
N GLY A 24 8.96 -6.20 -3.16
CA GLY A 24 9.12 -7.06 -4.33
C GLY A 24 8.01 -6.91 -5.38
N SER A 25 7.97 -7.83 -6.34
CA SER A 25 6.99 -7.79 -7.44
C SER A 25 5.55 -7.97 -6.98
N ILE A 26 5.30 -8.79 -5.94
CA ILE A 26 3.96 -8.99 -5.39
C ILE A 26 3.44 -7.70 -4.75
N ALA A 27 4.26 -7.06 -3.90
CA ALA A 27 3.93 -5.78 -3.27
C ALA A 27 3.57 -4.74 -4.35
N GLN A 28 4.38 -4.64 -5.40
CA GLN A 28 4.13 -3.71 -6.50
C GLN A 28 2.83 -4.01 -7.24
N ALA A 29 2.59 -5.27 -7.64
CA ALA A 29 1.38 -5.63 -8.38
C ALA A 29 0.11 -5.35 -7.58
N ILE A 30 0.14 -5.61 -6.27
CA ILE A 30 -0.99 -5.32 -5.38
C ILE A 30 -1.19 -3.81 -5.24
N ASN A 31 -0.13 -3.06 -4.95
CA ASN A 31 -0.23 -1.60 -4.79
C ASN A 31 -0.72 -0.94 -6.09
N GLN A 32 -0.21 -1.37 -7.25
CA GLN A 32 -0.71 -0.93 -8.56
C GLN A 32 -2.20 -1.18 -8.73
N GLY A 33 -2.68 -2.40 -8.45
CA GLY A 33 -4.10 -2.72 -8.54
C GLY A 33 -4.95 -1.86 -7.60
N ILE A 34 -4.47 -1.59 -6.39
CA ILE A 34 -5.16 -0.75 -5.41
C ILE A 34 -5.23 0.71 -5.88
N THR A 35 -4.11 1.27 -6.35
CA THR A 35 -4.02 2.66 -6.80
C THR A 35 -4.80 2.90 -8.08
N ASP A 36 -4.69 2.01 -9.07
CA ASP A 36 -5.37 2.14 -10.36
C ASP A 36 -6.90 2.12 -10.17
N ASN A 37 -7.38 1.34 -9.20
CA ASN A 37 -8.80 1.24 -8.86
C ASN A 37 -9.24 2.25 -7.78
N HIS A 38 -8.36 3.15 -7.33
CA HIS A 38 -8.66 4.20 -6.35
C HIS A 38 -9.34 3.66 -5.08
N LEU A 39 -8.94 2.46 -4.63
CA LEU A 39 -9.60 1.78 -3.51
C LEU A 39 -9.25 2.42 -2.15
N VAL A 40 -8.07 3.03 -2.05
CA VAL A 40 -7.56 3.80 -0.92
C VAL A 40 -6.72 4.97 -1.44
N ASN A 41 -6.52 6.00 -0.63
CA ASN A 41 -5.59 7.08 -0.96
C ASN A 41 -4.13 6.65 -0.75
N GLY A 42 -3.19 7.25 -1.48
CA GLY A 42 -1.77 6.89 -1.40
C GLY A 42 -1.13 7.09 0.00
N ASP A 43 -1.66 8.01 0.80
CA ASP A 43 -1.26 8.26 2.20
C ASP A 43 -1.74 7.17 3.18
N GLN A 44 -2.66 6.32 2.74
CA GLN A 44 -3.15 5.13 3.44
C GLN A 44 -2.37 3.86 3.06
N LEU A 45 -1.44 3.95 2.11
CA LEU A 45 -0.57 2.86 1.71
C LEU A 45 0.85 3.12 2.20
N SER A 46 1.45 2.17 2.91
CA SER A 46 2.86 2.23 3.27
C SER A 46 3.64 0.99 2.85
N ILE A 47 4.92 1.17 2.52
CA ILE A 47 5.84 0.08 2.18
C ILE A 47 7.12 0.22 2.99
N ILE A 48 7.49 -0.86 3.67
CA ILE A 48 8.74 -1.02 4.42
C ILE A 48 9.66 -1.96 3.64
N ASN A 49 10.92 -1.57 3.50
CA ASN A 49 11.96 -2.43 2.94
C ASN A 49 13.29 -2.24 3.67
N ARG A 50 14.03 -3.32 3.91
CA ARG A 50 15.25 -3.31 4.73
C ARG A 50 16.49 -2.80 3.99
N SER A 51 16.53 -2.87 2.66
CA SER A 51 17.83 -2.77 1.96
C SER A 51 17.80 -2.14 0.56
N ASN A 52 16.75 -1.40 0.17
CA ASN A 52 16.72 -0.81 -1.16
C ASN A 52 15.95 0.53 -1.19
N ILE A 53 16.69 1.62 -1.03
CA ILE A 53 16.16 2.99 -1.03
C ILE A 53 15.66 3.40 -2.42
N GLU A 54 16.38 3.06 -3.48
CA GLU A 54 15.96 3.37 -4.87
C GLU A 54 14.61 2.74 -5.18
N ARG A 55 14.38 1.51 -4.70
CA ARG A 55 13.10 0.82 -4.83
C ARG A 55 11.99 1.54 -4.07
N LEU A 56 12.25 2.00 -2.85
CA LEU A 56 11.27 2.78 -2.08
C LEU A 56 10.93 4.12 -2.77
N GLN A 57 11.95 4.81 -3.30
CA GLN A 57 11.75 6.05 -4.08
C GLN A 57 10.91 5.79 -5.33
N PHE A 58 11.19 4.72 -6.07
CA PHE A 58 10.40 4.32 -7.23
C PHE A 58 8.93 4.08 -6.83
N LEU A 59 8.69 3.25 -5.80
CA LEU A 59 7.34 2.92 -5.37
C LEU A 59 6.57 4.15 -4.90
N HIS A 60 7.22 5.05 -4.16
CA HIS A 60 6.62 6.33 -3.76
C HIS A 60 6.25 7.20 -4.97
N ARG A 61 7.15 7.34 -5.95
CA ARG A 61 6.89 8.17 -7.14
C ARG A 61 5.76 7.61 -8.01
N GLU A 62 5.75 6.30 -8.24
CA GLU A 62 4.78 5.68 -9.15
C GLU A 62 3.39 5.51 -8.53
N TYR A 63 3.32 5.21 -7.23
CA TYR A 63 2.08 4.78 -6.58
C TYR A 63 1.65 5.72 -5.43
N GLY A 64 2.44 6.74 -5.10
CA GLY A 64 2.14 7.67 -4.00
C GLY A 64 2.24 7.07 -2.60
N VAL A 65 2.74 5.84 -2.48
CA VAL A 65 2.81 5.11 -1.20
C VAL A 65 3.79 5.78 -0.24
N GLN A 66 3.49 5.74 1.06
CA GLN A 66 4.37 6.20 2.12
C GLN A 66 5.50 5.20 2.39
N THR A 67 6.67 5.73 2.66
CA THR A 67 7.86 4.97 3.04
C THR A 67 8.62 5.76 4.09
N ILE A 68 9.67 5.17 4.66
CA ILE A 68 10.58 5.88 5.59
C ILE A 68 11.26 7.12 4.99
N LEU A 69 11.15 7.33 3.67
CA LEU A 69 11.70 8.49 2.97
C LEU A 69 10.85 9.76 3.13
N GLN A 70 9.65 9.64 3.71
CA GLN A 70 8.72 10.74 3.99
C GLN A 70 8.77 11.11 5.49
N ASP A 71 9.98 11.31 6.02
CA ASP A 71 10.25 11.77 7.39
C ASP A 71 9.51 11.00 8.50
N CYS A 72 9.42 9.67 8.36
CA CYS A 72 8.82 8.77 9.35
C CYS A 72 9.71 7.54 9.61
N THR A 73 9.46 6.86 10.73
CA THR A 73 10.15 5.62 11.10
C THR A 73 9.36 4.38 10.69
N VAL A 74 10.03 3.23 10.69
CA VAL A 74 9.36 1.93 10.51
C VAL A 74 8.26 1.72 11.58
N ASP A 75 8.53 2.12 12.82
CA ASP A 75 7.59 1.96 13.92
C ASP A 75 6.34 2.85 13.74
N ASP A 76 6.49 4.05 13.18
CA ASP A 76 5.35 4.92 12.85
C ASP A 76 4.45 4.27 11.79
N LEU A 77 5.06 3.69 10.75
CA LEU A 77 4.34 3.02 9.67
C LEU A 77 3.61 1.77 10.15
N ILE A 78 4.23 0.99 11.03
CA ILE A 78 3.61 -0.22 11.61
C ILE A 78 2.46 0.16 12.56
N GLN A 79 2.64 1.17 13.41
CA GLN A 79 1.61 1.60 14.36
C GLN A 79 0.38 2.21 13.68
N LYS A 80 0.56 2.89 12.54
CA LYS A 80 -0.55 3.45 11.76
C LYS A 80 -1.37 2.36 11.05
N ALA A 81 -0.80 1.18 10.82
CA ALA A 81 -1.42 0.17 9.97
C ALA A 81 -2.59 -0.55 10.65
N ASP A 82 -3.74 -0.60 9.98
CA ASP A 82 -4.85 -1.47 10.35
C ASP A 82 -4.62 -2.90 9.85
N ILE A 83 -3.92 -3.05 8.72
CA ILE A 83 -3.59 -4.32 8.09
C ILE A 83 -2.12 -4.32 7.68
N ILE A 84 -1.42 -5.40 8.03
CA ILE A 84 -0.04 -5.65 7.60
C ILE A 84 -0.02 -6.84 6.64
N ILE A 85 0.62 -6.64 5.48
CA ILE A 85 0.82 -7.67 4.46
C ILE A 85 2.30 -7.96 4.38
N VAL A 86 2.68 -9.22 4.50
CA VAL A 86 4.09 -9.67 4.42
C VAL A 86 4.30 -10.37 3.09
N CYS A 87 5.28 -9.90 2.32
CA CYS A 87 5.50 -10.34 0.94
C CYS A 87 6.97 -10.26 0.51
#